data_AF-A0A1V9XX62-F1
#
_entry.id   AF-A0A1V9XX62-F1
#
_cell.length_a   1.000
_cell.length_b   1.000
_cell.length_c   1.000
_cell.angle_alpha   90.00
_cell.angle_beta   90.00
_cell.angle_gamma   90.00
#
_symmetry.space_group_name_H-M   'P 1'
#
loop_
_entity.id
_entity.type
_entity.pdbx_description
1 polymer ?
#
loop_
_entity_poly.entity_id
_entity_poly.type
_entity_poly.pdbx_seq_one_letter_code
_entity_poly.pdbx_strand_id
1 'polypeptide(L)'
;MSLCVRTKVLSGTPWTAPLGALVSKRNKGSALGTRGDRLESLRKGTGGRSSFSGIIATVFGASGYIGPYVVNNLGKSGGIVVIPYRGDSYRVQPLKVAGDLGQILFHPFNLRDEESIAKAMQHSNVVINLIGKDIETSNFSFKDVHVDGARRVARLARECGVEKFIHFSALNVTEKPKKMAVRATEFYSSKWEGEQAVREEFPESIIFRPSDIFGLEDRFLRYYCAFYRRTHHLMPLWKAGKGIYKAPVFVGDVADAVVRAIFQKGNEGQTYQAVGPKQYELCHLIDYLFRVIRRGPDVGYFRYDMRVDPLFLLRVSSYCCL
;
A
#
# COMPACT_ATOMS: atom_id res chain seq x y z
N MET A 1 11.78 -18.73 18.04
CA MET A 1 11.96 -19.77 17.01
C MET A 1 11.60 -19.19 15.66
N SER A 2 12.64 -18.90 14.89
CA SER A 2 12.69 -18.29 13.57
C SER A 2 12.12 -19.19 12.47
N LEU A 3 11.33 -18.64 11.53
CA LEU A 3 10.80 -19.42 10.40
C LEU A 3 10.76 -18.62 9.08
N CYS A 4 11.72 -18.98 8.23
CA CYS A 4 11.67 -19.24 6.79
C CYS A 4 10.58 -18.52 5.96
N VAL A 5 10.98 -17.47 5.24
CA VAL A 5 10.28 -16.92 4.08
C VAL A 5 11.14 -17.24 2.84
N ARG A 6 10.62 -18.03 1.90
CA ARG A 6 11.24 -18.22 0.58
C ARG A 6 10.89 -17.02 -0.31
N THR A 7 11.61 -15.93 -0.08
CA THR A 7 11.99 -14.80 -0.97
C THR A 7 12.72 -13.81 -0.05
N LYS A 8 13.94 -13.38 -0.45
CA LYS A 8 14.95 -12.66 0.36
C LYS A 8 14.42 -11.99 1.64
N VAL A 9 14.59 -12.67 2.77
CA VAL A 9 14.20 -12.19 4.11
C VAL A 9 15.23 -11.19 4.60
N LEU A 10 14.80 -9.95 4.84
CA LEU A 10 15.51 -9.03 5.75
C LEU A 10 15.06 -9.36 7.18
N SER A 11 15.54 -10.48 7.74
CA SER A 11 15.38 -10.79 9.16
C SER A 11 16.54 -10.20 9.96
N GLY A 12 16.22 -9.68 11.13
CA GLY A 12 17.00 -8.68 11.85
C GLY A 12 18.36 -9.13 12.40
N THR A 13 19.19 -8.11 12.59
CA THR A 13 20.36 -8.14 13.46
C THR A 13 20.13 -7.11 14.58
N PRO A 14 20.45 -7.47 15.84
CA PRO A 14 20.34 -6.56 16.97
C PRO A 14 21.40 -5.46 16.87
N TRP A 15 21.05 -4.28 17.39
CA TRP A 15 21.96 -3.17 17.58
C TRP A 15 23.16 -3.63 18.42
N THR A 16 24.36 -3.67 17.82
CA THR A 16 25.71 -3.42 18.36
C THR A 16 26.78 -4.26 17.61
N ALA A 17 27.59 -3.61 16.76
CA ALA A 17 29.02 -3.91 16.53
C ALA A 17 29.60 -2.96 15.45
N PRO A 18 30.91 -2.62 15.50
CA PRO A 18 31.43 -1.31 15.10
C PRO A 18 31.89 -1.21 13.64
N LEU A 19 32.10 0.05 13.23
CA LEU A 19 32.74 0.51 11.99
C LEU A 19 33.97 -0.33 11.60
N GLY A 20 33.78 -1.22 10.62
CA GLY A 20 34.87 -1.85 9.86
C GLY A 20 35.00 -1.17 8.51
N ALA A 21 36.02 -0.32 8.36
CA ALA A 21 36.35 0.36 7.11
C ALA A 21 36.77 -0.67 6.03
N LEU A 22 35.92 -0.86 5.03
CA LEU A 22 36.27 -1.58 3.81
C LEU A 22 36.65 -0.53 2.75
N VAL A 23 37.90 -0.10 2.80
CA VAL A 23 38.49 0.82 1.82
C VAL A 23 38.73 0.05 0.52
N SER A 24 37.80 0.18 -0.42
CA SER A 24 38.05 -0.18 -1.81
C SER A 24 38.70 1.01 -2.51
N LYS A 25 40.02 0.91 -2.75
CA LYS A 25 40.74 1.86 -3.61
C LYS A 25 40.15 1.80 -5.01
N ARG A 26 39.50 2.89 -5.46
CA ARG A 26 39.19 3.10 -6.88
C ARG A 26 39.80 4.41 -7.38
N ASN A 27 40.46 4.27 -8.53
CA ASN A 27 41.25 5.27 -9.21
C ASN A 27 40.48 6.57 -9.47
N LYS A 28 41.20 7.69 -9.34
CA LYS A 28 40.76 9.02 -9.78
C LYS A 28 40.55 9.00 -11.29
N GLY A 29 39.29 8.96 -11.71
CA GLY A 29 38.82 9.18 -13.06
C GLY A 29 37.42 9.77 -12.97
N SER A 30 37.24 10.96 -13.54
CA SER A 30 36.00 11.75 -13.54
C SER A 30 34.76 10.93 -13.94
N ALA A 31 33.76 10.86 -13.06
CA ALA A 31 32.40 10.43 -13.42
C ALA A 31 31.43 10.85 -12.31
N LEU A 32 30.29 11.44 -12.69
CA LEU A 32 29.18 11.72 -11.78
C LEU A 32 28.88 10.46 -10.95
N GLY A 33 28.89 10.60 -9.61
CA GLY A 33 28.54 9.53 -8.69
C GLY A 33 27.15 8.97 -8.98
N THR A 34 27.00 7.66 -8.81
CA THR A 34 25.71 6.96 -8.90
C THR A 34 24.62 7.69 -8.10
N ARG A 35 23.43 7.91 -8.69
CA ARG A 35 22.35 8.75 -8.13
C ARG A 35 22.04 8.47 -6.65
N GLY A 36 22.11 7.21 -6.23
CA GLY A 36 21.90 6.80 -4.82
C GLY A 36 22.93 7.34 -3.80
N ASP A 37 24.12 7.75 -4.22
CA ASP A 37 25.13 8.36 -3.32
C ASP A 37 24.76 9.81 -2.95
N ARG A 38 23.84 10.43 -3.71
CA ARG A 38 23.37 11.80 -3.46
C ARG A 38 22.44 11.89 -2.26
N LEU A 39 21.61 10.88 -1.99
CA LEU A 39 20.70 10.86 -0.83
C LEU A 39 21.44 10.63 0.49
N GLU A 40 22.38 9.69 0.50
CA GLU A 40 23.16 9.37 1.70
C GLU A 40 24.08 10.51 2.11
N SER A 41 24.65 11.24 1.14
CA SER A 41 25.48 12.42 1.39
C SER A 41 24.71 13.63 1.92
N LEU A 42 23.39 13.68 1.74
CA LEU A 42 22.52 14.75 2.24
C LEU A 42 22.05 14.51 3.68
N ARG A 43 22.28 13.34 4.26
CA ARG A 43 21.84 13.03 5.63
C ARG A 43 22.55 13.90 6.65
N LYS A 44 21.78 14.55 7.53
CA LYS A 44 22.28 15.38 8.63
C LYS A 44 21.58 15.01 9.94
N GLY A 45 22.36 14.91 11.01
CA GLY A 45 21.89 14.60 12.37
C GLY A 45 22.01 13.12 12.73
N THR A 46 21.61 12.80 13.97
CA THR A 46 21.72 11.47 14.58
C THR A 46 20.65 10.47 14.11
N GLY A 47 19.81 10.87 13.15
CA GLY A 47 18.57 10.17 12.80
C GLY A 47 17.40 10.54 13.74
N GLY A 48 16.17 10.33 13.27
CA GLY A 48 14.95 10.63 14.02
C GLY A 48 14.16 11.81 13.46
N ARG A 49 13.13 12.24 14.20
CA ARG A 49 12.11 13.21 13.75
C ARG A 49 12.71 14.53 13.28
N SER A 50 13.61 15.14 14.05
CA SER A 50 14.22 16.45 13.73
C SER A 50 15.50 16.35 12.89
N SER A 51 15.86 15.15 12.44
CA SER A 51 16.99 14.96 11.54
C SER A 51 16.58 15.22 10.09
N PHE A 52 17.56 15.36 9.20
CA PHE A 52 17.30 15.43 7.77
C PHE A 52 17.84 14.18 7.08
N SER A 53 16.93 13.38 6.53
CA SER A 53 17.28 12.10 5.87
C SER A 53 17.74 12.25 4.43
N GLY A 54 17.66 13.45 3.85
CA GLY A 54 17.83 13.68 2.42
C GLY A 54 16.61 13.27 1.58
N ILE A 55 15.54 12.73 2.19
CA ILE A 55 14.31 12.35 1.48
C ILE A 55 13.35 13.53 1.37
N ILE A 56 12.84 13.76 0.16
CA ILE A 56 11.71 14.64 -0.15
C ILE A 56 10.69 13.78 -0.91
N ALA A 57 9.75 13.21 -0.18
CA ALA A 57 8.80 12.26 -0.71
C ALA A 57 7.45 12.91 -1.02
N THR A 58 6.91 12.72 -2.22
CA THR A 58 5.50 12.99 -2.50
C THR A 58 4.68 11.72 -2.31
N VAL A 59 3.70 11.77 -1.41
CA VAL A 59 2.83 10.62 -1.09
C VAL A 59 1.42 10.86 -1.61
N PHE A 60 1.13 10.36 -2.80
CA PHE A 60 -0.22 10.36 -3.35
C PHE A 60 -1.10 9.36 -2.60
N GLY A 61 -2.32 9.77 -2.24
CA GLY A 61 -3.23 8.93 -1.47
C GLY A 61 -2.93 8.85 0.03
N ALA A 62 -2.17 9.82 0.56
CA ALA A 62 -1.83 9.88 1.99
C ALA A 62 -3.06 9.99 2.92
N SER A 63 -4.19 10.48 2.42
CA SER A 63 -5.47 10.58 3.16
C SER A 63 -6.22 9.26 3.31
N GLY A 64 -5.71 8.17 2.72
CA GLY A 64 -6.29 6.83 2.79
C GLY A 64 -5.88 6.05 4.02
N TYR A 65 -6.02 4.73 3.96
CA TYR A 65 -5.70 3.82 5.07
C TYR A 65 -4.18 3.61 5.26
N ILE A 66 -3.44 3.34 4.18
CA ILE A 66 -1.98 3.07 4.24
C ILE A 66 -1.18 4.36 4.41
N GLY A 67 -1.70 5.46 3.86
CA GLY A 67 -1.04 6.77 3.81
C GLY A 67 -0.49 7.25 5.15
N PRO A 68 -1.30 7.33 6.23
CA PRO A 68 -0.84 7.81 7.52
C PRO A 68 0.34 7.01 8.09
N TYR A 69 0.36 5.69 7.88
CA TYR A 69 1.45 4.84 8.36
C TYR A 69 2.77 5.11 7.61
N VAL A 70 2.70 5.28 6.28
CA VAL A 70 3.86 5.64 5.46
C VAL A 70 4.38 7.03 5.81
N VAL A 71 3.49 8.02 5.93
CA VAL A 71 3.84 9.40 6.32
C VAL A 71 4.47 9.43 7.72
N ASN A 72 3.91 8.69 8.67
CA ASN A 72 4.47 8.58 10.02
C ASN A 72 5.89 8.01 10.02
N ASN A 73 6.13 6.96 9.24
CA ASN A 73 7.46 6.36 9.16
C ASN A 73 8.48 7.26 8.45
N LEU A 74 8.07 7.97 7.40
CA LEU A 74 8.90 8.97 6.72
C LEU A 74 9.22 10.15 7.65
N GLY A 75 8.23 10.69 8.36
CA GLY A 75 8.41 11.77 9.33
C GLY A 75 9.31 11.36 10.50
N LYS A 76 9.17 10.14 11.02
CA LYS A 76 10.09 9.58 12.04
C LYS A 76 11.53 9.51 11.56
N SER A 77 11.75 9.26 10.27
CA SER A 77 13.09 9.21 9.68
C SER A 77 13.69 10.60 9.40
N GLY A 78 12.93 11.68 9.57
CA GLY A 78 13.38 13.03 9.23
C GLY A 78 13.28 13.32 7.72
N GLY A 79 12.29 12.71 7.05
CA GLY A 79 11.99 12.99 5.65
C GLY A 79 11.03 14.17 5.52
N ILE A 80 11.23 14.99 4.49
CA ILE A 80 10.24 15.98 4.07
C ILE A 80 9.20 15.24 3.24
N VAL A 81 7.92 15.42 3.58
CA VAL A 81 6.80 14.75 2.95
C VAL A 81 5.83 15.78 2.38
N VAL A 82 5.68 15.75 1.06
CA VAL A 82 4.65 16.49 0.34
C VAL A 82 3.41 15.59 0.26
N ILE A 83 2.30 16.10 0.76
CA ILE A 83 1.02 15.41 0.85
C ILE A 83 0.05 16.07 -0.13
N PRO A 84 -0.02 15.57 -1.37
CA PRO A 84 -1.06 15.95 -2.30
C PRO A 84 -2.40 15.40 -1.81
N TYR A 85 -3.38 16.26 -1.60
CA TYR A 85 -4.72 15.90 -1.15
C TYR A 85 -5.81 16.43 -2.08
N ARG A 86 -6.95 15.73 -2.10
CA ARG A 86 -8.13 16.10 -2.88
C ARG A 86 -9.33 16.26 -1.94
N GLY A 87 -10.11 17.31 -2.16
CA GLY A 87 -11.26 17.65 -1.33
C GLY A 87 -10.84 18.49 -0.12
N ASP A 88 -11.42 18.19 1.03
CA ASP A 88 -11.23 19.01 2.23
C ASP A 88 -9.86 18.78 2.90
N SER A 89 -9.22 19.89 3.26
CA SER A 89 -7.97 19.97 4.02
C SER A 89 -8.06 19.32 5.41
N TYR A 90 -9.25 19.32 6.02
CA TYR A 90 -9.48 18.72 7.34
C TYR A 90 -9.08 17.23 7.39
N ARG A 91 -9.26 16.50 6.30
CA ARG A 91 -8.95 15.06 6.23
C ARG A 91 -7.46 14.73 6.37
N VAL A 92 -6.58 15.65 5.97
CA VAL A 92 -5.12 15.47 6.03
C VAL A 92 -4.49 16.22 7.18
N GLN A 93 -5.23 17.10 7.85
CA GLN A 93 -4.76 17.86 9.00
C GLN A 93 -4.13 17.00 10.11
N PRO A 94 -4.66 15.80 10.46
CA PRO A 94 -4.02 14.94 11.46
C PRO A 94 -2.60 14.51 11.06
N LEU A 95 -2.28 14.45 9.76
CA LEU A 95 -0.95 14.08 9.30
C LEU A 95 0.10 15.14 9.66
N LYS A 96 -0.29 16.39 9.94
CA LYS A 96 0.64 17.47 10.29
C LYS A 96 1.50 17.13 11.51
N VAL A 97 0.99 16.31 12.43
CA VAL A 97 1.71 15.92 13.65
C VAL A 97 2.77 14.85 13.41
N ALA A 98 2.81 14.20 12.25
CA ALA A 98 3.71 13.09 11.97
C ALA A 98 5.19 13.53 11.77
N GLY A 99 5.44 14.81 11.48
CA GLY A 99 6.76 15.35 11.20
C GLY A 99 7.02 16.65 11.96
N ASP A 100 8.29 17.04 12.03
CA ASP A 100 8.71 18.31 12.60
C ASP A 100 8.26 19.51 11.74
N LEU A 101 8.50 20.71 12.25
CA LEU A 101 8.21 21.96 11.55
C LEU A 101 8.84 21.98 10.15
N GLY A 102 8.03 22.32 9.15
CA GLY A 102 8.48 22.39 7.74
C GLY A 102 8.66 21.05 7.04
N GLN A 103 8.54 19.91 7.73
CA GLN A 103 8.68 18.60 7.08
C GLN A 103 7.43 18.16 6.35
N ILE A 104 6.23 18.51 6.84
CA ILE A 104 4.97 18.09 6.24
C ILE A 104 4.34 19.26 5.50
N LEU A 105 4.24 19.11 4.18
CA LEU A 105 3.70 20.11 3.27
C LEU A 105 2.43 19.59 2.64
N PHE A 106 1.35 20.37 2.69
CA PHE A 106 0.08 20.01 2.05
C PHE A 106 -0.05 20.71 0.72
N HIS A 107 -0.47 19.97 -0.31
CA HIS A 107 -0.69 20.53 -1.65
C HIS A 107 -2.07 20.07 -2.18
N PRO A 108 -3.00 20.98 -2.50
CA PRO A 108 -4.25 20.59 -3.15
C PRO A 108 -3.95 20.11 -4.58
N PHE A 109 -4.54 18.99 -5.01
CA PHE A 109 -4.39 18.51 -6.38
C PHE A 109 -5.64 17.81 -6.91
N ASN A 110 -5.70 17.64 -8.22
CA ASN A 110 -6.72 16.85 -8.89
C ASN A 110 -6.08 15.84 -9.86
N LEU A 111 -6.63 14.63 -9.94
CA LEU A 111 -6.05 13.54 -10.76
C LEU A 111 -6.17 13.79 -12.28
N ARG A 112 -7.09 14.67 -12.69
CA ARG A 112 -7.28 15.08 -14.09
C ARG A 112 -6.42 16.27 -14.49
N ASP A 113 -5.89 17.00 -13.51
CA ASP A 113 -5.11 18.21 -13.75
C ASP A 113 -3.62 17.89 -13.62
N GLU A 114 -2.97 17.76 -14.77
CA GLU A 114 -1.56 17.38 -14.87
C GLU A 114 -0.62 18.45 -14.29
N GLU A 115 -0.97 19.73 -14.38
CA GLU A 115 -0.17 20.81 -13.81
C GLU A 115 -0.12 20.72 -12.29
N SER A 116 -1.26 20.42 -11.65
CA SER A 116 -1.34 20.27 -10.20
C SER A 116 -0.50 19.09 -9.70
N ILE A 117 -0.44 18.00 -10.48
CA ILE A 117 0.36 16.81 -10.17
C ILE A 117 1.85 17.12 -10.35
N ALA A 118 2.23 17.79 -11.44
CA ALA A 118 3.60 18.22 -11.68
C ALA A 118 4.11 19.15 -10.57
N LYS A 119 3.33 20.17 -10.20
CA LYS A 119 3.65 21.10 -9.10
C LYS A 119 3.91 20.39 -7.77
N ALA A 120 3.14 19.33 -7.47
CA ALA A 120 3.38 18.53 -6.27
C ALA A 120 4.72 17.75 -6.32
N MET A 121 5.17 17.34 -7.50
CA MET A 121 6.36 16.48 -7.67
C MET A 121 7.67 17.22 -8.00
N GLN A 122 7.62 18.50 -8.39
CA GLN A 122 8.77 19.27 -8.90
C GLN A 122 10.06 19.18 -8.05
N HIS A 123 9.94 19.01 -6.73
CA HIS A 123 11.09 18.94 -5.81
C HIS A 123 11.23 17.59 -5.10
N SER A 124 10.53 16.56 -5.58
CA SER A 124 10.52 15.25 -4.92
C SER A 124 11.57 14.32 -5.49
N ASN A 125 12.30 13.64 -4.62
CA ASN A 125 13.21 12.55 -5.02
C ASN A 125 12.49 11.20 -5.05
N VAL A 126 11.47 11.03 -4.21
CA VAL A 126 10.69 9.80 -4.11
C VAL A 126 9.23 10.12 -4.33
N VAL A 127 8.55 9.32 -5.13
CA VAL A 127 7.10 9.41 -5.29
C VAL A 127 6.47 8.08 -4.91
N ILE A 128 5.48 8.13 -4.03
CA ILE A 128 4.73 6.96 -3.56
C ILE A 128 3.28 7.12 -4.00
N ASN A 129 2.82 6.23 -4.87
CA ASN A 129 1.46 6.20 -5.35
C ASN A 129 0.62 5.17 -4.56
N LEU A 130 -0.19 5.67 -3.62
CA LEU A 130 -1.20 4.91 -2.86
C LEU A 130 -2.61 5.17 -3.36
N ILE A 131 -2.78 5.83 -4.51
CA ILE A 131 -4.11 6.09 -5.06
C ILE A 131 -4.75 4.76 -5.47
N GLY A 132 -5.93 4.53 -4.92
CA GLY A 132 -6.72 3.36 -5.25
C GLY A 132 -8.11 3.45 -4.64
N LYS A 133 -9.03 2.75 -5.28
CA LYS A 133 -10.43 2.66 -4.87
C LYS A 133 -10.94 1.25 -5.06
N ASP A 134 -11.82 0.83 -4.16
CA ASP A 134 -12.41 -0.52 -4.17
C ASP A 134 -13.82 -0.53 -4.78
N ILE A 135 -14.48 0.63 -4.89
CA ILE A 135 -15.87 0.78 -5.33
C ILE A 135 -15.97 1.94 -6.32
N GLU A 136 -16.55 1.75 -7.50
CA GLU A 136 -16.75 2.82 -8.47
C GLU A 136 -17.62 3.98 -7.95
N THR A 137 -17.42 5.15 -8.53
CA THR A 137 -18.12 6.39 -8.16
C THR A 137 -18.54 7.02 -9.46
N SER A 138 -19.65 7.75 -9.47
CA SER A 138 -20.19 8.38 -10.69
C SER A 138 -19.14 9.17 -11.49
N ASN A 139 -18.22 9.83 -10.79
CA ASN A 139 -17.26 10.74 -11.42
C ASN A 139 -15.95 10.06 -11.85
N PHE A 140 -15.63 8.88 -11.30
CA PHE A 140 -14.35 8.20 -11.51
C PHE A 140 -14.56 6.69 -11.63
N SER A 141 -14.27 6.14 -12.80
CA SER A 141 -14.28 4.70 -13.06
C SER A 141 -13.04 4.01 -12.44
N PHE A 142 -13.00 2.66 -12.44
CA PHE A 142 -11.78 1.95 -12.06
C PHE A 142 -10.62 2.23 -13.03
N LYS A 143 -10.89 2.33 -14.34
CA LYS A 143 -9.87 2.59 -15.37
C LYS A 143 -9.26 3.98 -15.21
N ASP A 144 -10.08 5.00 -14.97
CA ASP A 144 -9.62 6.37 -14.79
C ASP A 144 -8.63 6.50 -13.64
N VAL A 145 -8.85 5.74 -12.55
CA VAL A 145 -8.06 5.83 -11.32
C VAL A 145 -6.83 4.93 -11.37
N HIS A 146 -7.03 3.65 -11.69
CA HIS A 146 -5.97 2.64 -11.60
C HIS A 146 -5.07 2.61 -12.83
N VAL A 147 -5.59 2.94 -14.01
CA VAL A 147 -4.83 2.90 -15.28
C VAL A 147 -4.39 4.32 -15.65
N ASP A 148 -5.32 5.19 -16.04
CA ASP A 148 -4.98 6.52 -16.55
C ASP A 148 -4.33 7.40 -15.48
N GLY A 149 -4.89 7.39 -14.27
CA GLY A 149 -4.35 8.11 -13.12
C GLY A 149 -2.94 7.65 -12.75
N ALA A 150 -2.70 6.34 -12.72
CA ALA A 150 -1.38 5.80 -12.41
C ALA A 150 -0.37 6.09 -13.53
N ARG A 151 -0.78 5.97 -14.80
CA ARG A 151 0.02 6.30 -15.98
C ARG A 151 0.45 7.77 -15.97
N ARG A 152 -0.49 8.70 -15.76
CA ARG A 152 -0.18 10.14 -15.67
C ARG A 152 0.84 10.45 -14.58
N VAL A 153 0.64 9.90 -13.39
CA VAL A 153 1.56 10.13 -12.26
C VAL A 153 2.95 9.55 -12.55
N ALA A 154 3.04 8.36 -13.17
CA ALA A 154 4.31 7.76 -13.55
C ALA A 154 5.03 8.55 -14.65
N ARG A 155 4.31 9.00 -15.68
CA ARG A 155 4.85 9.84 -16.75
C ARG A 155 5.39 11.16 -16.21
N LEU A 156 4.60 11.87 -15.41
CA LEU A 156 5.00 13.15 -14.80
C LEU A 156 6.15 12.96 -13.79
N ALA A 157 6.21 11.84 -13.06
CA ALA A 157 7.34 11.53 -12.18
C ALA A 157 8.64 11.35 -12.97
N ARG A 158 8.58 10.73 -14.16
CA ARG A 158 9.72 10.62 -15.07
C ARG A 158 10.15 11.99 -15.59
N GLU A 159 9.21 12.82 -16.03
CA GLU A 159 9.48 14.18 -16.51
C GLU A 159 10.12 15.08 -15.45
N CYS A 160 9.69 14.95 -14.19
CA CYS A 160 10.27 15.67 -13.05
C CYS A 160 11.64 15.11 -12.60
N GLY A 161 12.08 13.97 -13.14
CA GLY A 161 13.36 13.35 -12.80
C GLY A 161 13.40 12.70 -11.41
N VAL A 162 12.27 12.14 -10.95
CA VAL A 162 12.17 11.44 -9.66
C VAL A 162 13.10 10.23 -9.64
N GLU A 163 13.84 10.04 -8.55
CA GLU A 163 14.81 8.94 -8.40
C GLU A 163 14.13 7.59 -8.14
N LYS A 164 13.11 7.56 -7.29
CA LYS A 164 12.37 6.34 -6.97
C LYS A 164 10.88 6.52 -7.07
N PHE A 165 10.25 5.69 -7.89
CA PHE A 165 8.81 5.59 -8.01
C PHE A 165 8.30 4.30 -7.37
N ILE A 166 7.41 4.42 -6.39
CA ILE A 166 6.79 3.29 -5.69
C ILE A 166 5.30 3.26 -6.00
N HIS A 167 4.83 2.17 -6.59
CA HIS A 167 3.42 1.97 -6.95
C HIS A 167 2.78 0.86 -6.12
N PHE A 168 1.57 1.10 -5.61
CA PHE A 168 0.79 0.11 -4.88
C PHE A 168 -0.30 -0.53 -5.74
N SER A 169 -0.23 -1.86 -5.80
CA SER A 169 -1.20 -2.72 -6.45
C SER A 169 -1.82 -3.70 -5.45
N ALA A 170 -2.13 -4.93 -5.85
CA ALA A 170 -2.70 -5.97 -5.02
C ALA A 170 -2.06 -7.35 -5.31
N LEU A 171 -2.13 -8.28 -4.36
CA LEU A 171 -1.49 -9.60 -4.48
C LEU A 171 -2.06 -10.46 -5.61
N ASN A 172 -3.39 -10.48 -5.76
CA ASN A 172 -4.09 -11.40 -6.68
C ASN A 172 -4.18 -10.87 -8.12
N VAL A 173 -3.30 -9.95 -8.49
CA VAL A 173 -3.32 -9.28 -9.78
C VAL A 173 -2.61 -10.17 -10.81
N THR A 174 -3.37 -10.53 -11.85
CA THR A 174 -2.95 -11.42 -12.94
C THR A 174 -3.62 -10.96 -14.23
N GLU A 175 -3.01 -11.24 -15.39
CA GLU A 175 -3.56 -10.87 -16.71
C GLU A 175 -5.00 -11.33 -16.94
N LYS A 176 -5.33 -12.55 -16.49
CA LYS A 176 -6.68 -13.09 -16.54
C LYS A 176 -7.13 -13.47 -15.12
N PRO A 177 -7.71 -12.52 -14.37
CA PRO A 177 -8.20 -12.82 -13.03
C PRO A 177 -9.30 -13.88 -13.09
N LYS A 178 -9.26 -14.85 -12.17
CA LYS A 178 -10.31 -15.87 -12.05
C LYS A 178 -11.64 -15.16 -11.80
N LYS A 179 -12.69 -15.54 -12.55
CA LYS A 179 -14.05 -15.03 -12.34
C LYS A 179 -14.52 -15.43 -10.94
N MET A 180 -14.61 -14.46 -10.03
CA MET A 180 -15.15 -14.65 -8.67
C MET A 180 -16.48 -13.90 -8.52
N ALA A 181 -16.41 -12.57 -8.57
CA ALA A 181 -17.53 -11.65 -8.63
C ALA A 181 -17.21 -10.59 -9.67
N VAL A 182 -18.21 -10.08 -10.41
CA VAL A 182 -18.02 -9.14 -11.52
C VAL A 182 -17.13 -7.96 -11.10
N ARG A 183 -17.51 -7.26 -10.03
CA ARG A 183 -16.77 -6.11 -9.47
C ARG A 183 -15.35 -6.44 -9.01
N ALA A 184 -15.16 -7.59 -8.36
CA ALA A 184 -13.85 -7.98 -7.88
C ALA A 184 -12.90 -8.27 -9.05
N THR A 185 -13.44 -8.84 -10.13
CA THR A 185 -12.69 -9.17 -11.35
C THR A 185 -12.23 -7.89 -12.06
N GLU A 186 -13.10 -6.89 -12.18
CA GLU A 186 -12.79 -5.57 -12.76
C GLU A 186 -11.72 -4.81 -11.95
N PHE A 187 -11.81 -4.85 -10.61
CA PHE A 187 -10.80 -4.26 -9.74
C PHE A 187 -9.40 -4.87 -9.96
N TYR A 188 -9.30 -6.20 -10.01
CA TYR A 188 -8.00 -6.86 -10.23
C TYR A 188 -7.49 -6.67 -11.67
N SER A 189 -8.38 -6.65 -12.68
CA SER A 189 -8.00 -6.39 -14.08
C SER A 189 -7.44 -4.98 -14.24
N SER A 190 -8.15 -3.97 -13.72
CA SER A 190 -7.72 -2.57 -13.80
C SER A 190 -6.42 -2.31 -13.04
N LYS A 191 -6.18 -2.98 -11.90
CA LYS A 191 -4.89 -2.93 -11.21
C LYS A 191 -3.77 -3.59 -12.02
N TRP A 192 -4.03 -4.67 -12.76
CA TRP A 192 -3.04 -5.29 -13.64
C TRP A 192 -2.66 -4.36 -14.80
N GLU A 193 -3.67 -3.81 -15.47
CA GLU A 193 -3.49 -2.83 -16.55
C GLU A 193 -2.72 -1.60 -16.05
N GLY A 194 -3.02 -1.14 -14.83
CA GLY A 194 -2.32 -0.04 -14.17
C GLY A 194 -0.85 -0.35 -13.88
N GLU A 195 -0.53 -1.56 -13.42
CA GLU A 195 0.86 -2.00 -13.22
C GLU A 195 1.64 -1.99 -14.53
N GLN A 196 1.05 -2.48 -15.63
CA GLN A 196 1.70 -2.46 -16.94
C GLN A 196 1.93 -1.03 -17.42
N ALA A 197 0.90 -0.18 -17.32
CA ALA A 197 1.01 1.22 -17.71
C ALA A 197 2.08 2.00 -16.93
N VAL A 198 2.18 1.76 -15.62
CA VAL A 198 3.25 2.34 -14.79
C VAL A 198 4.62 1.85 -15.22
N ARG A 199 4.71 0.57 -15.60
CA ARG A 199 5.97 -0.06 -15.99
C ARG A 199 6.45 0.35 -17.38
N GLU A 200 5.52 0.65 -18.29
CA GLU A 200 5.77 1.25 -19.59
C GLU A 200 6.36 2.67 -19.44
N GLU A 201 5.75 3.51 -18.61
CA GLU A 201 6.18 4.90 -18.41
C GLU A 201 7.46 5.02 -17.59
N PHE A 202 7.56 4.23 -16.51
CA PHE A 202 8.67 4.23 -15.54
C PHE A 202 9.16 2.79 -15.30
N PRO A 203 10.12 2.29 -16.12
CA PRO A 203 10.60 0.90 -16.04
C PRO A 203 11.29 0.54 -14.72
N GLU A 204 11.93 1.52 -14.08
CA GLU A 204 12.64 1.39 -12.80
C GLU A 204 11.69 1.35 -11.58
N SER A 205 10.37 1.30 -11.81
CA SER A 205 9.36 1.42 -10.76
C SER A 205 9.33 0.21 -9.84
N ILE A 206 9.21 0.50 -8.55
CA ILE A 206 9.06 -0.50 -7.49
C ILE A 206 7.56 -0.73 -7.30
N ILE A 207 7.10 -1.96 -7.52
CA ILE A 207 5.69 -2.31 -7.38
C ILE A 207 5.49 -3.12 -6.10
N PHE A 208 4.66 -2.63 -5.19
CA PHE A 208 4.21 -3.39 -4.04
C PHE A 208 2.86 -4.04 -4.32
N ARG A 209 2.81 -5.36 -4.17
CA ARG A 209 1.60 -6.20 -4.22
C ARG A 209 1.28 -6.70 -2.81
N PRO A 210 0.62 -5.88 -1.97
CA PRO A 210 0.19 -6.32 -0.66
C PRO A 210 -0.95 -7.33 -0.72
N SER A 211 -0.95 -8.23 0.26
CA SER A 211 -2.13 -9.03 0.61
C SER A 211 -3.18 -8.19 1.33
N ASP A 212 -4.22 -8.83 1.89
CA ASP A 212 -5.20 -8.11 2.71
C ASP A 212 -4.51 -7.46 3.92
N ILE A 213 -4.45 -6.13 3.93
CA ILE A 213 -3.78 -5.38 4.99
C ILE A 213 -4.74 -5.21 6.17
N PHE A 214 -4.28 -5.53 7.38
CA PHE A 214 -5.01 -5.31 8.63
C PHE A 214 -4.29 -4.33 9.57
N GLY A 215 -5.06 -3.67 10.43
CA GLY A 215 -4.59 -2.61 11.31
C GLY A 215 -5.73 -1.72 11.81
N LEU A 216 -5.39 -0.62 12.47
CA LEU A 216 -6.38 0.32 12.99
C LEU A 216 -7.02 1.08 11.83
N GLU A 217 -8.36 1.08 11.77
CA GLU A 217 -9.18 1.63 10.67
C GLU A 217 -9.14 0.84 9.35
N ASP A 218 -8.78 -0.45 9.42
CA ASP A 218 -8.81 -1.27 8.23
C ASP A 218 -10.22 -1.42 7.63
N ARG A 219 -10.26 -1.74 6.34
CA ARG A 219 -11.51 -2.13 5.68
C ARG A 219 -11.74 -3.64 5.77
N PHE A 220 -10.66 -4.43 5.91
CA PHE A 220 -10.73 -5.89 5.90
C PHE A 220 -11.40 -6.45 7.16
N LEU A 221 -10.83 -6.26 8.35
CA LEU A 221 -11.44 -6.75 9.59
C LEU A 221 -12.74 -6.01 9.90
N ARG A 222 -12.79 -4.69 9.70
CA ARG A 222 -14.03 -3.91 9.86
C ARG A 222 -15.18 -4.47 9.02
N TYR A 223 -14.92 -4.97 7.82
CA TYR A 223 -15.94 -5.59 6.96
C TYR A 223 -16.49 -6.90 7.56
N TYR A 224 -15.67 -7.71 8.25
CA TYR A 224 -16.17 -8.92 8.96
C TYR A 224 -16.84 -8.59 10.30
N CYS A 225 -16.37 -7.55 11.00
CA CYS A 225 -16.91 -7.14 12.30
C CYS A 225 -18.19 -6.32 12.19
N ALA A 226 -18.47 -5.74 11.03
CA ALA A 226 -19.62 -4.87 10.81
C ALA A 226 -20.95 -5.52 11.23
N PHE A 227 -21.81 -4.74 11.86
CA PHE A 227 -23.15 -5.19 12.25
C PHE A 227 -24.00 -5.56 11.03
N TYR A 228 -24.00 -4.73 9.98
CA TYR A 228 -24.82 -4.93 8.77
C TYR A 228 -24.53 -6.23 8.01
N ARG A 229 -23.39 -6.86 8.25
CA ARG A 229 -23.03 -8.11 7.60
C ARG A 229 -23.59 -9.33 8.33
N ARG A 230 -24.02 -9.16 9.58
CA ARG A 230 -24.51 -10.23 10.43
C ARG A 230 -26.02 -10.18 10.49
N THR A 231 -26.61 -11.37 10.49
CA THR A 231 -28.02 -11.55 10.85
C THR A 231 -28.04 -12.11 12.26
N HIS A 232 -28.13 -11.22 13.27
CA HIS A 232 -27.95 -11.58 14.68
C HIS A 232 -26.61 -12.29 14.95
N HIS A 233 -26.65 -13.57 15.34
CA HIS A 233 -25.47 -14.40 15.64
C HIS A 233 -24.95 -15.18 14.41
N LEU A 234 -25.58 -14.99 13.25
CA LEU A 234 -25.25 -15.69 12.01
C LEU A 234 -24.29 -14.87 11.14
N MET A 235 -23.19 -15.50 10.72
CA MET A 235 -22.22 -14.92 9.80
C MET A 235 -22.31 -15.57 8.40
N PRO A 236 -22.77 -14.82 7.38
CA PRO A 236 -22.77 -15.29 5.99
C PRO A 236 -21.35 -15.34 5.42
N LEU A 237 -20.90 -16.53 5.02
CA LEU A 237 -19.66 -16.73 4.28
C LEU A 237 -19.89 -17.59 3.03
N TRP A 238 -19.18 -17.28 1.95
CA TRP A 238 -19.20 -18.09 0.74
C TRP A 238 -18.57 -19.45 1.03
N LYS A 239 -19.27 -20.56 0.75
CA LYS A 239 -18.82 -21.91 1.12
C LYS A 239 -18.53 -22.06 2.62
N ALA A 240 -19.22 -21.30 3.48
CA ALA A 240 -18.93 -21.18 4.92
C ALA A 240 -17.46 -20.79 5.23
N GLY A 241 -16.77 -20.14 4.28
CA GLY A 241 -15.37 -19.77 4.38
C GLY A 241 -14.37 -20.89 4.09
N LYS A 242 -14.84 -22.08 3.67
CA LYS A 242 -13.98 -23.23 3.35
C LYS A 242 -13.35 -23.12 1.96
N GLY A 243 -12.08 -23.53 1.85
CA GLY A 243 -11.31 -23.50 0.59
C GLY A 243 -10.90 -22.10 0.12
N ILE A 244 -11.08 -21.09 0.97
CA ILE A 244 -10.63 -19.71 0.73
C ILE A 244 -9.48 -19.42 1.69
N TYR A 245 -8.30 -19.12 1.15
CA TYR A 245 -7.13 -18.83 1.97
C TYR A 245 -6.75 -17.35 1.89
N LYS A 246 -6.44 -16.76 3.04
CA LYS A 246 -6.01 -15.37 3.19
C LYS A 246 -4.74 -15.32 4.03
N ALA A 247 -3.77 -14.51 3.61
CA ALA A 247 -2.51 -14.30 4.35
C ALA A 247 -2.39 -12.81 4.72
N PRO A 248 -3.14 -12.34 5.74
CA PRO A 248 -3.26 -10.92 6.04
C PRO A 248 -1.94 -10.36 6.56
N VAL A 249 -1.58 -9.14 6.13
CA VAL A 249 -0.33 -8.46 6.47
C VAL A 249 -0.57 -7.26 7.37
N PHE A 250 0.29 -7.03 8.35
CA PHE A 250 0.16 -5.88 9.24
C PHE A 250 0.58 -4.60 8.52
N VAL A 251 -0.22 -3.54 8.66
CA VAL A 251 0.02 -2.26 7.97
C VAL A 251 1.35 -1.61 8.35
N GLY A 252 1.80 -1.76 9.60
CA GLY A 252 3.09 -1.25 10.05
C GLY A 252 4.27 -1.89 9.31
N ASP A 253 4.21 -3.21 9.09
CA ASP A 253 5.25 -3.95 8.36
C ASP A 253 5.30 -3.51 6.89
N VAL A 254 4.14 -3.25 6.28
CA VAL A 254 4.06 -2.73 4.91
C VAL A 254 4.68 -1.33 4.83
N ALA A 255 4.36 -0.45 5.76
CA ALA A 255 4.91 0.90 5.80
C ALA A 255 6.44 0.89 6.05
N ASP A 256 6.93 0.03 6.93
CA ASP A 256 8.36 -0.18 7.17
C ASP A 256 9.06 -0.73 5.92
N ALA A 257 8.43 -1.67 5.22
CA ALA A 257 8.97 -2.22 3.97
C ALA A 257 9.10 -1.17 2.88
N VAL A 258 8.14 -0.24 2.77
CA VAL A 258 8.22 0.90 1.84
C VAL A 258 9.42 1.78 2.17
N VAL A 259 9.58 2.17 3.43
CA VAL A 259 10.71 3.03 3.83
C VAL A 259 12.06 2.33 3.62
N ARG A 260 12.15 1.03 3.90
CA ARG A 260 13.35 0.24 3.61
C ARG A 260 13.63 0.17 2.10
N ALA A 261 12.61 0.03 1.27
CA ALA A 261 12.77 0.04 -0.19
C ALA A 261 13.27 1.40 -0.72
N ILE A 262 12.94 2.51 -0.05
CA ILE A 262 13.49 3.82 -0.42
C ILE A 262 15.00 3.87 -0.20
N PHE A 263 15.51 3.27 0.88
CA PHE A 263 16.95 3.31 1.17
C PHE A 263 17.77 2.18 0.53
N GLN A 264 17.14 1.06 0.19
CA GLN A 264 17.84 -0.06 -0.41
C GLN A 264 18.32 0.27 -1.84
N LYS A 265 19.61 0.06 -2.12
CA LYS A 265 20.17 0.21 -3.48
C LYS A 265 19.90 -1.06 -4.31
N GLY A 266 19.66 -0.90 -5.62
CA GLY A 266 19.49 -2.02 -6.57
C GLY A 266 18.13 -2.72 -6.55
N ASN A 267 17.09 -2.07 -6.03
CA ASN A 267 15.71 -2.57 -6.08
C ASN A 267 14.84 -1.96 -7.19
N GLU A 268 15.45 -1.16 -8.06
CA GLU A 268 14.81 -0.58 -9.23
C GLU A 268 14.17 -1.69 -10.09
N GLY A 269 12.91 -1.47 -10.48
CA GLY A 269 12.15 -2.45 -11.25
C GLY A 269 11.76 -3.72 -10.47
N GLN A 270 11.93 -3.82 -9.15
CA GLN A 270 11.47 -5.01 -8.43
C GLN A 270 9.98 -4.95 -8.09
N THR A 271 9.33 -6.13 -8.14
CA THR A 271 7.97 -6.31 -7.64
C THR A 271 8.04 -7.05 -6.31
N TYR A 272 7.55 -6.42 -5.23
CA TYR A 272 7.51 -6.99 -3.89
C TYR A 272 6.11 -7.50 -3.57
N GLN A 273 6.01 -8.75 -3.15
CA GLN A 273 4.77 -9.30 -2.61
C GLN A 273 4.80 -9.19 -1.09
N ALA A 274 3.99 -8.28 -0.54
CA ALA A 274 3.91 -8.10 0.91
C ALA A 274 2.82 -9.03 1.46
N VAL A 275 3.23 -10.22 1.92
CA VAL A 275 2.35 -11.27 2.42
C VAL A 275 2.59 -11.48 3.90
N GLY A 276 1.52 -11.76 4.64
CA GLY A 276 1.61 -12.08 6.06
C GLY A 276 2.37 -13.39 6.34
N PRO A 277 2.88 -13.58 7.56
CA PRO A 277 3.70 -14.74 7.91
C PRO A 277 2.92 -16.06 7.94
N LYS A 278 1.59 -16.01 8.12
CA LYS A 278 0.73 -17.18 8.21
C LYS A 278 -0.43 -17.07 7.22
N GLN A 279 -0.65 -18.16 6.51
CA GLN A 279 -1.84 -18.34 5.69
C GLN A 279 -2.95 -18.95 6.55
N TYR A 280 -4.11 -18.31 6.56
CA TYR A 280 -5.29 -18.79 7.26
C TYR A 280 -6.35 -19.19 6.25
N GLU A 281 -7.06 -20.26 6.54
CA GLU A 281 -8.35 -20.49 5.89
C GLU A 281 -9.35 -19.47 6.45
N LEU A 282 -10.20 -18.91 5.59
CA LEU A 282 -11.12 -17.84 5.95
C LEU A 282 -12.04 -18.28 7.10
N CYS A 283 -12.51 -19.52 7.09
CA CYS A 283 -13.34 -20.08 8.16
C CYS A 283 -12.65 -19.96 9.54
N HIS A 284 -11.38 -20.38 9.66
CA HIS A 284 -10.60 -20.30 10.89
C HIS A 284 -10.23 -18.86 11.26
N LEU A 285 -9.95 -18.01 10.27
CA LEU A 285 -9.65 -16.60 10.48
C LEU A 285 -10.84 -15.86 11.11
N ILE A 286 -12.05 -16.12 10.62
CA ILE A 286 -13.25 -15.49 11.16
C ILE A 286 -13.58 -16.04 12.55
N ASP A 287 -13.48 -17.35 12.78
CA ASP A 287 -13.69 -17.90 14.12
C ASP A 287 -12.72 -17.28 15.15
N TYR A 288 -11.45 -17.12 14.77
CA TYR A 288 -10.45 -16.44 15.59
C TYR A 288 -10.84 -14.98 15.88
N LEU A 289 -11.26 -14.24 14.86
CA LEU A 289 -11.69 -12.85 14.99
C LEU A 289 -12.88 -12.70 15.97
N PHE A 290 -13.89 -13.57 15.84
CA PHE A 290 -15.06 -13.54 16.72
C PHE A 290 -14.74 -13.94 18.16
N ARG A 291 -13.79 -14.87 18.35
CA ARG A 291 -13.27 -15.20 19.67
C ARG A 291 -12.57 -13.99 20.32
N VAL A 292 -11.76 -13.25 19.58
CA VAL A 292 -11.06 -12.05 20.07
C VAL A 292 -12.06 -10.96 20.51
N ILE A 293 -13.17 -10.81 19.77
CA ILE A 293 -14.22 -9.82 20.08
C ILE A 293 -15.18 -10.30 21.19
N ARG A 294 -14.91 -11.47 21.81
CA ARG A 294 -15.77 -12.12 22.82
C ARG A 294 -17.19 -12.39 22.31
N ARG A 295 -17.32 -12.70 21.02
CA ARG A 295 -18.57 -13.12 20.36
C ARG A 295 -18.37 -14.51 19.75
N GLY A 296 -17.75 -15.39 20.51
CA GLY A 296 -17.45 -16.76 20.09
C GLY A 296 -18.67 -17.67 20.10
N PRO A 297 -18.46 -18.98 19.88
CA PRO A 297 -19.52 -19.99 19.90
C PRO A 297 -20.33 -19.99 21.19
N ASP A 298 -19.72 -19.63 22.32
CA ASP A 298 -20.35 -19.52 23.64
C ASP A 298 -21.54 -18.55 23.65
N VAL A 299 -21.57 -17.59 22.73
CA VAL A 299 -22.62 -16.58 22.58
C VAL A 299 -23.57 -16.92 21.42
N GLY A 300 -23.59 -18.18 20.97
CA GLY A 300 -24.44 -18.67 19.88
C GLY A 300 -23.97 -18.30 18.47
N TYR A 301 -22.70 -17.88 18.31
CA TYR A 301 -22.14 -17.57 16.99
C TYR A 301 -22.12 -18.80 16.09
N PHE A 302 -22.71 -18.67 14.90
CA PHE A 302 -22.69 -19.71 13.88
C PHE A 302 -22.41 -19.13 12.49
N ARG A 303 -21.59 -19.82 11.72
CA ARG A 303 -21.31 -19.50 10.31
C ARG A 303 -22.13 -20.41 9.42
N TYR A 304 -22.69 -19.87 8.36
CA TYR A 304 -23.45 -20.66 7.41
C TYR A 304 -22.99 -20.38 5.98
N ASP A 305 -23.30 -21.30 5.07
CA ASP A 305 -22.94 -21.18 3.66
C ASP A 305 -23.97 -20.31 2.92
N MET A 306 -23.52 -19.17 2.40
CA MET A 306 -24.35 -18.25 1.61
C MET A 306 -25.02 -18.91 0.40
N ARG A 307 -24.51 -20.05 -0.10
CA ARG A 307 -25.13 -20.76 -1.23
C ARG A 307 -26.51 -21.31 -0.90
N VAL A 308 -26.81 -21.52 0.38
CA VAL A 308 -28.08 -22.06 0.86
C VAL A 308 -29.07 -20.94 1.18
N ASP A 309 -28.62 -19.68 1.17
CA ASP A 309 -29.48 -18.54 1.50
C ASP A 309 -30.40 -18.16 0.32
N PRO A 310 -31.73 -18.16 0.53
CA PRO A 310 -32.66 -17.74 -0.50
C PRO A 310 -32.50 -16.24 -0.84
N LEU A 311 -32.18 -15.40 0.16
CA LEU A 311 -31.96 -13.96 -0.04
C LEU A 311 -30.72 -13.65 -0.88
N PHE A 312 -29.65 -14.44 -0.74
CA PHE A 312 -28.44 -14.28 -1.53
C PHE A 312 -28.70 -14.67 -2.99
N LEU A 313 -29.35 -15.81 -3.22
CA LEU A 313 -29.72 -16.28 -4.56
C LEU A 313 -30.66 -15.30 -5.28
N LEU A 314 -31.67 -14.77 -4.58
CA LEU A 314 -32.55 -13.73 -5.13
C LEU A 314 -31.75 -12.50 -5.58
N ARG A 315 -30.87 -11.96 -4.73
CA ARG A 315 -30.04 -10.80 -5.10
C ARG A 315 -29.14 -11.07 -6.30
N VAL A 316 -28.45 -12.21 -6.33
CA VAL A 316 -27.56 -12.55 -7.45
C VAL A 316 -28.35 -12.74 -8.75
N SER A 317 -29.52 -13.38 -8.69
CA SER A 317 -30.40 -13.55 -9.85
C SER A 317 -30.90 -12.22 -10.41
N SER A 318 -31.24 -11.25 -9.55
CA SER A 318 -31.68 -9.92 -9.98
C SER A 318 -30.58 -9.13 -10.69
N TYR A 319 -29.31 -9.30 -10.30
CA TYR A 319 -28.15 -8.67 -10.96
C TYR A 319 -27.70 -9.40 -12.23
N CYS A 320 -28.18 -10.63 -12.50
CA CYS A 320 -27.84 -11.39 -13.69
C CYS A 320 -28.87 -11.22 -14.83
N CYS A 321 -30.05 -10.66 -14.52
CA CYS A 321 -31.12 -10.37 -15.49
C CYS A 321 -31.16 -8.90 -15.95
N LEU A 322 -30.19 -8.07 -15.53
CA LEU A 322 -29.96 -6.70 -15.98
C LEU A 322 -28.57 -6.63 -16.63
#